data_AF-A0A662ICW3-F1
#
_entry.id   AF-A0A662ICW3-F1
#
_cell.length_a   1.000
_cell.length_b   1.000
_cell.length_c   1.000
_cell.angle_alpha   90.00
_cell.angle_beta   90.00
_cell.angle_gamma   90.00
#
_symmetry.space_group_name_H-M   'P 1'
#
loop_
_entity.id
_entity.type
_entity.pdbx_description
1 polymer ?
#
loop_
_entity_poly.entity_id
_entity_poly.type
_entity_poly.pdbx_seq_one_letter_code
_entity_poly.pdbx_strand_id
1 'polypeptide(L)'
;MRRGVPEIVLGEGKSHEELRRIASLMLSSAGRAIISRVSRKDADYVVEKVKPHRYRYEELARILILYSEDYRPVKIGGRVAIMSGGTADIRVTEEARVVAEEMGCDVKTFYDVGIAAL
;
A
#
# COMPACT_ATOMS: atom_id res chain seq x y z
N MET A 1 -16.56 14.01 -4.44
CA MET A 1 -16.90 12.81 -3.65
C MET A 1 -16.39 11.58 -4.41
N ARG A 2 -15.24 11.00 -4.04
CA ARG A 2 -14.72 9.77 -4.66
C ARG A 2 -15.11 8.59 -3.76
N ARG A 3 -16.14 7.83 -4.14
CA ARG A 3 -16.65 6.69 -3.38
C ARG A 3 -15.83 5.45 -3.75
N GLY A 4 -14.89 5.04 -2.88
CA GLY A 4 -14.36 3.67 -2.86
C GLY A 4 -12.87 3.48 -3.18
N VAL A 5 -12.14 4.49 -3.67
CA VAL A 5 -10.70 4.36 -3.96
C VAL A 5 -9.89 4.98 -2.82
N PRO A 6 -8.92 4.26 -2.23
CA PRO A 6 -8.02 4.83 -1.23
C PRO A 6 -7.21 6.00 -1.83
N GLU A 7 -7.02 7.05 -1.04
CA GLU A 7 -6.01 8.06 -1.37
C GLU A 7 -4.61 7.49 -1.10
N ILE A 8 -3.72 7.60 -2.08
CA ILE A 8 -2.35 7.09 -2.03
C ILE A 8 -1.42 8.24 -2.38
N VAL A 9 -0.39 8.41 -1.57
CA VAL A 9 0.63 9.44 -1.78
C VAL A 9 1.90 8.82 -2.31
N LEU A 10 2.42 9.35 -3.42
CA LEU A 10 3.75 9.02 -3.93
C LEU A 10 4.82 9.50 -2.95
N GLY A 11 5.62 8.58 -2.37
CA GLY A 11 6.69 8.90 -1.43
C GLY A 11 8.04 9.22 -2.08
N GLU A 12 8.23 8.80 -3.33
CA GLU A 12 9.48 9.03 -4.08
C GLU A 12 9.79 10.53 -4.23
N GLY A 13 11.03 10.91 -3.91
CA GLY A 13 11.50 12.30 -3.97
C GLY A 13 11.12 13.18 -2.77
N LYS A 14 10.39 12.67 -1.78
CA LYS A 14 10.04 13.40 -0.56
C LYS A 14 11.06 13.18 0.56
N SER A 15 11.29 14.20 1.37
CA SER A 15 12.10 14.09 2.58
C SER A 15 11.38 13.29 3.68
N HIS A 16 12.16 12.75 4.63
CA HIS A 16 11.64 12.05 5.81
C HIS A 16 10.54 12.85 6.55
N GLU A 17 10.76 14.16 6.74
CA GLU A 17 9.82 15.05 7.43
C GLU A 17 8.53 15.28 6.62
N GLU A 18 8.63 15.43 5.30
CA GLU A 18 7.45 15.56 4.44
C GLU A 18 6.60 14.29 4.48
N LEU A 19 7.23 13.11 4.39
CA LEU A 19 6.55 11.82 4.51
C LEU A 19 5.82 11.70 5.83
N ARG A 20 6.48 12.01 6.95
CA ARG A 20 5.88 12.00 8.28
C ARG A 20 4.69 12.95 8.37
N ARG A 21 4.84 14.20 7.90
CA ARG A 21 3.77 15.21 7.94
C ARG A 21 2.55 14.76 7.13
N ILE A 22 2.76 14.25 5.93
CA ILE A 22 1.67 13.78 5.08
C ILE A 22 0.98 12.57 5.71
N ALA A 23 1.77 11.61 6.23
CA ALA A 23 1.23 10.45 6.93
C ALA A 23 0.33 10.85 8.10
N SER A 24 0.79 11.78 8.96
CA SER A 24 -0.01 12.28 10.09
C SER A 24 -1.32 12.93 9.64
N LEU A 25 -1.30 13.74 8.57
CA LEU A 25 -2.49 14.42 8.06
C LEU A 25 -3.52 13.45 7.45
N MET A 26 -3.05 12.47 6.68
CA MET A 26 -3.93 11.44 6.14
C MET A 26 -4.53 10.57 7.25
N LEU A 27 -3.69 10.19 8.24
CA LEU A 27 -4.12 9.36 9.35
C LEU A 27 -5.18 10.06 10.22
N SER A 28 -5.04 11.36 10.47
CA SER A 28 -6.02 12.12 11.25
C SER A 28 -7.31 12.43 10.49
N SER A 29 -7.24 12.58 9.16
CA SER A 29 -8.42 12.93 8.35
C SER A 29 -9.24 11.72 7.90
N ALA A 30 -8.59 10.61 7.55
CA ALA A 30 -9.23 9.44 6.95
C ALA A 30 -9.11 8.17 7.81
N GLY A 31 -8.39 8.21 8.94
CA GLY A 31 -8.07 7.05 9.76
C GLY A 31 -7.06 6.10 9.10
N ARG A 32 -6.60 6.39 7.88
CA ARG A 32 -5.62 5.59 7.15
C ARG A 32 -4.71 6.48 6.32
N ALA A 33 -3.43 6.12 6.26
CA ALA A 33 -2.47 6.71 5.35
C ALA A 33 -1.84 5.61 4.48
N ILE A 34 -1.73 5.83 3.16
CA ILE A 34 -1.06 4.92 2.24
C ILE A 34 0.00 5.71 1.48
N ILE A 35 1.26 5.27 1.58
CA ILE A 35 2.40 5.91 0.93
C ILE A 35 3.09 4.88 0.05
N SER A 36 3.15 5.13 -1.25
CA SER A 36 3.80 4.25 -2.23
C SER A 36 5.24 4.67 -2.51
N ARG A 37 6.03 3.72 -3.04
CA ARG A 37 7.46 3.89 -3.38
C ARG A 37 8.31 4.42 -2.23
N VAL A 38 7.96 4.08 -1.00
CA VAL A 38 8.71 4.46 0.20
C VAL A 38 9.79 3.43 0.50
N SER A 39 10.99 3.85 0.91
CA SER A 39 12.02 2.89 1.32
C SER A 39 11.70 2.32 2.71
N ARG A 40 12.29 1.17 3.05
CA ARG A 40 12.15 0.60 4.39
C ARG A 40 12.58 1.58 5.49
N LYS A 41 13.71 2.25 5.29
CA LYS A 41 14.25 3.26 6.21
C LYS A 41 13.29 4.43 6.42
N ASP A 42 12.71 4.94 5.33
CA ASP A 42 11.72 6.02 5.40
C ASP A 42 10.46 5.55 6.13
N ALA A 43 10.00 4.33 5.84
CA ALA A 43 8.82 3.75 6.46
C ALA A 43 9.01 3.59 7.97
N ASP A 44 10.15 3.05 8.40
CA ASP A 44 10.49 2.89 9.81
C ASP A 44 10.53 4.26 10.52
N TYR A 45 11.15 5.28 9.91
CA TYR A 45 11.15 6.65 10.44
C TYR A 45 9.72 7.20 10.60
N VAL A 46 8.88 7.06 9.59
CA VAL A 46 7.48 7.53 9.64
C VAL A 46 6.73 6.81 10.77
N VAL A 47 6.85 5.49 10.90
CA VAL A 47 6.17 4.71 11.95
C VAL A 47 6.63 5.16 13.33
N GLU A 48 7.94 5.32 13.55
CA GLU A 48 8.51 5.76 14.83
C GLU A 48 7.96 7.14 15.25
N LYS A 49 7.86 8.08 14.31
CA LYS A 49 7.42 9.45 14.60
C LYS A 49 5.92 9.63 14.65
N VAL A 50 5.16 8.92 13.81
CA VAL A 50 3.70 9.03 13.74
C VAL A 50 3.03 8.21 14.83
N LYS A 51 3.63 7.08 15.25
CA LYS A 51 3.08 6.15 16.26
C LYS A 51 1.62 5.75 15.97
N PRO A 52 1.35 5.17 14.78
CA PRO A 52 0.01 4.71 14.43
C PRO A 52 -0.43 3.56 15.34
N HIS A 53 -1.74 3.33 15.45
CA HIS A 53 -2.27 2.18 16.19
C HIS A 53 -1.84 0.85 15.56
N ARG A 54 -1.83 0.78 14.23
CA ARG A 54 -1.33 -0.36 13.46
C ARG A 54 -0.66 0.13 12.18
N TYR A 55 0.31 -0.63 11.67
CA TYR A 55 0.90 -0.38 10.36
C TYR A 55 1.20 -1.69 9.62
N ARG A 56 1.41 -1.57 8.31
CA ARG A 56 1.88 -2.63 7.42
C ARG A 56 2.86 -2.02 6.42
N TYR A 57 4.03 -2.62 6.26
CA TYR A 57 4.97 -2.28 5.19
C TYR A 57 5.16 -3.48 4.28
N GLU A 58 4.87 -3.28 3.00
CA GLU A 58 4.91 -4.31 1.96
C GLU A 58 6.21 -4.15 1.20
N GLU A 59 7.22 -4.96 1.53
CA GLU A 59 8.61 -4.79 1.06
C GLU A 59 8.72 -4.82 -0.47
N LEU A 60 8.05 -5.78 -1.13
CA LEU A 60 8.07 -5.91 -2.59
C LEU A 60 7.32 -4.77 -3.29
N ALA A 61 6.23 -4.31 -2.69
CA ALA A 61 5.43 -3.21 -3.23
C ALA A 61 6.04 -1.83 -2.92
N ARG A 62 6.92 -1.75 -1.91
CA ARG A 62 7.42 -0.51 -1.30
C ARG A 62 6.27 0.41 -0.87
N ILE A 63 5.28 -0.15 -0.19
CA ILE A 63 4.09 0.57 0.28
C ILE A 63 4.03 0.52 1.81
N LEU A 64 3.88 1.68 2.44
CA LEU A 64 3.56 1.81 3.85
C LEU A 64 2.07 2.13 4.01
N ILE A 65 1.40 1.39 4.88
CA ILE A 65 0.01 1.64 5.27
C ILE A 65 -0.05 1.82 6.78
N LEU A 66 -0.66 2.92 7.21
CA LEU A 66 -0.89 3.25 8.62
C LEU A 66 -2.38 3.28 8.92
N TYR A 67 -2.77 2.87 10.12
CA TYR A 67 -4.15 2.84 10.59
C TYR A 67 -4.28 3.52 11.95
N SER A 68 -5.31 4.36 12.09
CA SER A 68 -5.77 4.85 13.37
C SER A 68 -6.58 3.77 14.09
N GLU A 69 -6.81 3.97 15.38
CA GLU A 69 -7.60 3.06 16.21
C GLU A 69 -9.05 2.92 15.71
N ASP A 70 -9.64 4.02 15.22
CA ASP A 70 -11.03 4.05 14.75
C ASP A 70 -11.21 3.52 13.33
N TYR A 71 -10.12 3.24 12.61
CA TYR A 71 -10.22 2.77 11.24
C TYR A 71 -10.85 1.38 11.17
N ARG A 72 -11.82 1.21 10.27
CA ARG A 72 -12.47 -0.07 9.97
C ARG A 72 -12.33 -0.36 8.48
N PRO A 73 -11.61 -1.44 8.10
CA PRO A 73 -11.54 -1.86 6.71
C PRO A 73 -12.94 -2.16 6.16
N VAL A 74 -13.27 -1.59 5.01
CA VAL A 74 -14.49 -1.93 4.28
C VAL A 74 -14.19 -3.13 3.39
N LYS A 75 -14.95 -4.23 3.54
CA LYS A 75 -14.93 -5.34 2.59
C LYS A 75 -16.05 -5.15 1.58
N ILE A 76 -15.73 -5.19 0.30
CA ILE A 76 -16.71 -5.01 -0.78
C ILE A 76 -17.10 -6.34 -1.45
N GLY A 77 -16.42 -7.44 -1.09
CA GLY A 77 -16.71 -8.79 -1.61
C GLY A 77 -16.30 -9.04 -3.06
N GLY A 78 -15.69 -8.04 -3.72
CA GLY A 78 -15.08 -8.20 -5.04
C GLY A 78 -13.89 -9.14 -4.98
N ARG A 79 -13.70 -9.95 -6.03
CA ARG A 79 -12.56 -10.87 -6.16
C ARG A 79 -11.68 -10.42 -7.32
N VAL A 80 -10.38 -10.32 -7.09
CA VAL A 80 -9.40 -9.88 -8.09
C VAL A 80 -8.33 -10.95 -8.20
N ALA A 81 -8.06 -11.42 -9.42
CA ALA A 81 -6.89 -12.23 -9.71
C ALA A 81 -5.85 -11.36 -10.43
N ILE A 82 -4.60 -11.39 -9.97
CA ILE A 82 -3.48 -10.68 -10.58
C ILE A 82 -2.45 -11.72 -11.03
N MET A 83 -2.04 -11.66 -12.29
CA MET A 83 -1.15 -12.65 -12.89
C MET A 83 0.02 -11.94 -13.57
N SER A 84 1.26 -12.38 -13.32
CA SER A 84 2.46 -11.77 -13.88
C SER A 84 3.32 -12.79 -14.63
N GLY A 85 3.89 -12.41 -15.77
CA GLY A 85 4.62 -13.31 -16.68
C GLY A 85 6.14 -13.33 -16.49
N GLY A 86 6.68 -12.44 -15.66
CA GLY A 86 8.11 -12.41 -15.38
C GLY A 86 8.44 -11.76 -14.03
N THR A 87 9.67 -11.99 -13.57
CA THR A 87 10.18 -11.46 -12.30
C THR A 87 10.26 -9.93 -12.29
N ALA A 88 10.43 -9.30 -13.45
CA ALA A 88 10.42 -7.85 -13.61
C ALA A 88 9.07 -7.21 -13.19
N ASP A 89 7.97 -7.96 -13.32
CA ASP A 89 6.62 -7.49 -13.02
C ASP A 89 6.25 -7.62 -11.54
N ILE A 90 7.06 -8.31 -10.72
CA ILE A 90 6.72 -8.62 -9.31
C ILE A 90 6.37 -7.35 -8.53
N ARG A 91 7.16 -6.28 -8.69
CA ARG A 91 6.91 -5.02 -7.96
C ARG A 91 5.57 -4.39 -8.33
N VAL A 92 5.25 -4.36 -9.63
CA VAL A 92 3.99 -3.78 -10.12
C VAL A 92 2.80 -4.65 -9.70
N THR A 93 2.99 -5.96 -9.74
CA THR A 93 2.02 -6.97 -9.29
C THR A 93 1.69 -6.78 -7.81
N GLU A 94 2.72 -6.57 -6.98
CA GLU A 94 2.56 -6.36 -5.55
C GLU A 94 1.93 -5.01 -5.20
N GLU A 95 2.28 -3.94 -5.93
CA GLU A 95 1.58 -2.65 -5.81
C GLU A 95 0.08 -2.80 -6.11
N ALA A 96 -0.28 -3.48 -7.19
CA ALA A 96 -1.66 -3.73 -7.55
C ALA A 96 -2.40 -4.60 -6.51
N ARG A 97 -1.75 -5.65 -5.97
CA ARG A 97 -2.31 -6.49 -4.92
C ARG A 97 -2.66 -5.67 -3.69
N VAL A 98 -1.69 -4.92 -3.18
CA VAL A 98 -1.84 -4.14 -1.96
C VAL A 98 -2.95 -3.11 -2.10
N VAL A 99 -3.01 -2.40 -3.23
CA VAL A 99 -4.08 -1.41 -3.46
C VAL A 99 -5.45 -2.07 -3.56
N ALA A 100 -5.59 -3.21 -4.24
CA ALA A 100 -6.86 -3.92 -4.36
C ALA A 100 -7.34 -4.49 -3.00
N GLU A 101 -6.43 -4.99 -2.16
CA GLU A 101 -6.74 -5.38 -0.78
C GLU A 101 -7.23 -4.18 0.04
N GLU A 102 -6.57 -3.02 -0.08
CA GLU A 102 -6.95 -1.79 0.61
C GLU A 102 -8.27 -1.19 0.09
N MET A 103 -8.71 -1.58 -1.11
CA MET A 103 -10.04 -1.30 -1.64
C MET A 103 -11.13 -2.27 -1.12
N GLY A 104 -10.73 -3.30 -0.36
CA GLY A 104 -11.65 -4.26 0.25
C GLY A 104 -11.95 -5.48 -0.62
N CYS A 105 -11.15 -5.74 -1.65
CA CYS A 105 -11.25 -6.93 -2.48
C CYS A 105 -10.56 -8.13 -1.81
N ASP A 106 -11.02 -9.33 -2.16
CA ASP A 106 -10.29 -10.58 -1.98
C ASP A 106 -9.36 -10.78 -3.19
N VAL A 107 -8.05 -10.74 -2.96
CA VAL A 107 -7.06 -10.72 -4.03
C VAL A 107 -6.27 -12.03 -4.04
N LYS A 108 -6.12 -12.63 -5.22
CA LYS A 108 -5.21 -13.75 -5.48
C LYS A 108 -4.15 -13.35 -6.48
N THR A 109 -2.89 -13.59 -6.15
CA THR A 109 -1.77 -13.26 -7.01
C THR A 109 -1.08 -14.54 -7.48
N PHE A 110 -0.79 -14.60 -8.77
CA PHE A 110 -0.05 -15.68 -9.43
C PHE A 110 1.16 -15.07 -10.11
N TYR A 111 2.35 -15.53 -9.74
CA TYR A 111 3.60 -15.10 -10.34
C TYR A 111 4.06 -16.14 -11.36
N ASP A 112 4.81 -15.67 -12.35
CA ASP A 112 5.49 -16.52 -13.31
C ASP A 112 4.52 -17.45 -14.07
N VAL A 113 3.40 -16.88 -14.52
CA VAL A 113 2.44 -17.58 -15.40
C VAL A 113 2.90 -17.59 -16.86
N GLY A 114 4.11 -17.09 -17.12
CA GLY A 114 4.76 -17.09 -18.42
C GLY A 114 5.22 -18.49 -18.78
N ILE A 115 4.75 -18.98 -19.92
CA ILE A 115 5.14 -20.27 -20.48
C ILE A 115 6.66 -20.28 -20.68
N ALA A 116 7.37 -21.12 -19.93
CA ALA A 116 8.69 -21.61 -20.31
C ALA A 116 8.55 -22.49 -21.56
N ALA A 117 8.37 -21.85 -22.71
CA ALA A 117 8.49 -22.45 -24.03
C ALA A 117 9.15 -21.43 -24.95
N LEU A 118 10.45 -21.21 -24.72
CA LEU A 118 11.41 -21.03 -25.79
C LEU A 118 12.79 -21.51 -25.33
#